data_AF-A0A423JPG3-F1
#
_entry.id   AF-A0A423JPG3-F1
#
_cell.length_a   1.000
_cell.length_b   1.000
_cell.length_c   1.000
_cell.angle_alpha   90.00
_cell.angle_beta   90.00
_cell.angle_gamma   90.00
#
_symmetry.space_group_name_H-M   'P 1'
#
loop_
_entity.id
_entity.type
_entity.pdbx_description
1 polymer ?
#
loop_
_entity_poly.entity_id
_entity_poly.type
_entity_poly.pdbx_seq_one_letter_code
_entity_poly.pdbx_strand_id
1 'polypeptide(L)' 'MPAPKRPTAAQLQRQVDNWNAKHPVGTVVSFENIVGRGETHRGATRDEASVMGGHTAVIFLEGKSGFVDLGHCTAVV' A
#
# COMPACT_ATOMS: atom_id res chain seq x y z
N MET A 1 -3.62 10.06 -26.00
CA MET A 1 -3.93 9.00 -25.02
C MET A 1 -4.53 9.67 -23.79
N PRO A 2 -5.75 9.37 -23.34
CA PRO A 2 -6.25 9.93 -22.09
C PRO A 2 -5.37 9.42 -20.94
N ALA A 3 -4.95 10.31 -20.05
CA ALA A 3 -4.24 9.95 -18.83
C ALA A 3 -5.09 8.92 -18.05
N PRO A 4 -4.47 7.91 -17.39
CA PRO A 4 -5.21 6.94 -16.61
C PRO A 4 -6.09 7.67 -15.59
N LYS A 5 -7.39 7.38 -15.57
CA LYS A 5 -8.34 7.95 -14.61
C LYS A 5 -7.81 7.67 -13.21
N ARG A 6 -7.43 8.72 -12.49
CA ARG A 6 -7.02 8.60 -11.08
C ARG A 6 -8.17 7.94 -10.31
N PRO A 7 -7.90 6.89 -9.53
CA PRO A 7 -8.94 6.24 -8.74
C PRO A 7 -9.58 7.27 -7.81
N THR A 8 -10.91 7.21 -7.70
CA THR A 8 -11.66 8.06 -6.78
C THR A 8 -11.40 7.66 -5.33
N ALA A 9 -11.61 8.59 -4.39
CA ALA A 9 -11.47 8.33 -2.95
C ALA A 9 -12.24 7.06 -2.51
N ALA A 10 -13.44 6.84 -3.04
CA ALA A 10 -14.25 5.67 -2.74
C ALA A 10 -13.63 4.35 -3.26
N GLN A 11 -12.93 4.38 -4.39
CA GLN A 11 -12.22 3.20 -4.91
C GLN A 11 -10.98 2.88 -4.08
N LEU A 12 -10.27 3.91 -3.62
CA LEU A 12 -9.12 3.76 -2.72
C LEU A 12 -9.54 3.22 -1.36
N GLN A 13 -10.65 3.74 -0.81
CA GLN A 13 -11.20 3.26 0.45
C GLN A 13 -11.56 1.78 0.34
N ARG A 14 -12.26 1.38 -0.73
CA ARG A 14 -12.56 -0.03 -0.98
C ARG A 14 -11.30 -0.91 -1.13
N GLN A 15 -10.23 -0.40 -1.73
CA GLN A 15 -8.96 -1.15 -1.79
C GLN A 15 -8.37 -1.36 -0.41
N VAL A 16 -8.32 -0.29 0.40
CA VAL A 16 -7.86 -0.33 1.78
C VAL A 16 -8.70 -1.30 2.62
N ASP A 17 -10.02 -1.20 2.57
CA ASP A 17 -10.92 -2.06 3.34
C ASP A 17 -10.75 -3.53 2.93
N ASN A 18 -10.67 -3.81 1.63
CA ASN A 18 -10.46 -5.17 1.11
C ASN A 18 -9.07 -5.70 1.48
N TRP A 19 -8.06 -4.83 1.54
CA TRP A 19 -6.74 -5.20 2.00
C TRP A 19 -6.76 -5.55 3.49
N ASN A 20 -7.25 -4.66 4.33
CA ASN A 20 -7.33 -4.87 5.79
C ASN A 20 -8.17 -6.11 6.14
N ALA A 21 -9.24 -6.37 5.38
CA ALA A 21 -10.06 -7.57 5.56
C ALA A 21 -9.32 -8.88 5.23
N LYS A 22 -8.31 -8.83 4.36
CA LYS A 22 -7.51 -10.01 3.94
C LYS A 22 -6.18 -10.12 4.70
N HIS A 23 -5.63 -9.00 5.13
CA HIS A 23 -4.28 -8.85 5.65
C HIS A 23 -4.32 -8.06 6.96
N PRO A 24 -4.33 -8.73 8.11
CA PRO A 24 -4.28 -8.05 9.40
C PRO A 24 -2.92 -7.37 9.61
N VAL A 25 -2.88 -6.43 10.56
CA VAL A 25 -1.64 -5.81 11.04
C VAL A 25 -0.63 -6.90 11.44
N GLY A 26 0.63 -6.73 11.02
CA GLY A 26 1.70 -7.72 11.13
C GLY A 26 1.94 -8.52 9.85
N THR A 27 1.08 -8.40 8.83
CA THR A 27 1.30 -9.01 7.51
C THR A 27 2.60 -8.48 6.90
N VAL A 28 3.47 -9.40 6.45
CA VAL A 28 4.69 -9.06 5.73
C VAL A 28 4.34 -8.69 4.29
N VAL A 29 4.77 -7.51 3.87
CA VAL A 29 4.65 -7.05 2.49
C VAL A 29 6.01 -6.85 1.88
N SER A 30 6.09 -7.03 0.57
CA SER A 30 7.22 -6.66 -0.26
C SER A 30 6.82 -5.48 -1.12
N PHE A 31 7.69 -4.48 -1.21
CA PHE A 31 7.49 -3.28 -2.00
C PHE A 31 8.82 -2.84 -2.60
N GLU A 32 8.79 -2.17 -3.75
CA GLU A 32 9.99 -1.57 -4.32
C GLU A 32 10.05 -0.09 -3.95
N ASN A 33 11.19 0.40 -3.46
CA ASN A 33 11.36 1.84 -3.23
C ASN A 33 11.38 2.60 -4.58
N ILE A 34 11.88 1.96 -5.64
CA ILE A 34 11.95 2.51 -6.99
C ILE A 34 11.52 1.40 -7.97
N VAL A 35 10.38 1.61 -8.64
CA VAL A 35 9.85 0.68 -9.66
C VAL A 35 10.94 0.38 -10.69
N GLY A 36 11.23 -0.89 -10.93
CA GLY A 36 12.14 -1.30 -12.01
C GLY A 36 13.63 -1.19 -11.68
N ARG A 37 13.97 -0.84 -10.44
CA ARG A 37 15.36 -0.91 -9.94
C ARG A 37 15.71 -2.29 -9.37
N GLY A 38 14.71 -3.12 -9.08
CA GLY A 38 14.88 -4.49 -8.59
C GLY A 38 15.16 -4.61 -7.09
N GLU A 39 15.31 -3.49 -6.38
CA GLU A 39 15.43 -3.48 -4.92
C GLU A 39 14.05 -3.62 -4.27
N THR A 40 13.68 -4.86 -4.00
CA THR A 40 12.49 -5.21 -3.21
C THR A 40 12.82 -5.17 -1.73
N HIS A 41 12.14 -4.31 -1.00
CA HIS A 41 12.18 -4.24 0.46
C HIS A 41 11.01 -5.00 1.03
N ARG A 42 11.23 -5.66 2.17
CA ARG A 42 10.17 -6.33 2.91
C ARG A 42 9.99 -5.67 4.26
N GLY A 43 8.75 -5.52 4.68
CA GLY A 43 8.41 -4.99 6.00
C GLY A 43 7.10 -5.57 6.49
N ALA A 44 7.00 -5.82 7.79
CA ALA A 44 5.73 -6.14 8.41
C ALA A 44 4.88 -4.88 8.52
N THR A 45 3.58 -5.00 8.26
CA THR A 45 2.62 -3.91 8.49
C THR A 45 2.55 -3.60 9.98
N ARG A 46 2.74 -2.33 10.31
CA ARG A 46 2.68 -1.82 11.68
C ARG A 46 1.26 -1.44 12.10
N ASP A 47 0.51 -0.91 11.13
CA ASP A 47 -0.83 -0.37 11.30
C ASP A 47 -1.67 -0.74 10.07
N GLU A 48 -2.99 -0.60 10.19
CA GLU A 48 -3.93 -0.85 9.11
C GLU A 48 -3.67 0.08 7.91
N ALA A 49 -3.95 -0.41 6.71
CA ALA A 49 -3.94 0.41 5.51
C ALA A 49 -4.95 1.55 5.66
N SER A 50 -4.66 2.72 5.09
CA SER A 50 -5.54 3.87 5.19
C SER A 50 -5.42 4.78 3.97
N VAL A 51 -6.47 5.55 3.65
CA VAL A 51 -6.43 6.50 2.53
C VAL A 51 -5.92 7.85 3.01
N MET A 52 -4.72 8.22 2.56
CA MET A 52 -4.11 9.50 2.88
C MET A 52 -4.56 10.58 1.88
N GLY A 53 -5.03 11.71 2.41
CA GLY A 53 -5.45 12.87 1.62
C GLY A 53 -6.63 12.63 0.68
N GLY A 54 -7.36 11.52 0.82
CA GLY A 54 -8.49 11.15 -0.04
C GLY A 54 -8.11 10.73 -1.47
N HIS A 55 -6.82 10.54 -1.77
CA HIS A 55 -6.37 10.23 -3.14
C HIS A 55 -5.25 9.20 -3.22
N THR A 56 -4.73 8.73 -2.09
CA THR A 56 -3.66 7.73 -2.06
C THR A 56 -3.95 6.68 -1.00
N ALA A 57 -3.98 5.41 -1.37
CA ALA A 57 -4.08 4.31 -0.42
C ALA A 57 -2.67 3.98 0.07
N VAL A 58 -2.45 3.98 1.37
CA VAL A 58 -1.12 3.78 1.95
C VAL A 58 -1.11 2.72 3.03
N ILE A 59 0.06 2.12 3.24
CA ILE A 59 0.35 1.20 4.33
C ILE A 59 1.54 1.68 5.15
N PHE A 60 1.53 1.31 6.42
CA PHE A 60 2.58 1.64 7.38
C PHE A 60 3.35 0.38 7.74
N LEU A 61 4.68 0.47 7.74
CA LEU A 61 5.56 -0.65 7.99
C LEU A 61 6.37 -0.45 9.27
N GLU A 62 6.60 -1.54 9.99
CA GLU A 62 7.49 -1.58 11.14
C GLU A 62 8.91 -1.20 10.69
N GLY A 63 9.53 -0.27 11.42
CA GLY A 63 10.89 0.19 11.14
C GLY A 63 11.05 1.13 9.93
N LYS A 64 9.96 1.52 9.24
CA LYS A 64 10.01 2.52 8.15
C LYS A 64 9.39 3.83 8.61
N SER A 65 10.16 4.92 8.61
CA SER A 65 9.69 6.28 8.92
C SER A 65 8.90 6.92 7.76
N GLY A 66 7.94 6.18 7.20
CA GLY A 66 7.13 6.63 6.08
C GLY A 66 6.02 5.65 5.74
N PHE A 67 5.34 5.94 4.65
CA PHE A 67 4.24 5.14 4.15
C PHE A 67 4.60 4.60 2.75
N VAL A 68 4.02 3.46 2.40
CA VAL A 68 4.16 2.85 1.08
C VAL A 68 2.81 2.90 0.40
N ASP A 69 2.79 3.21 -0.90
CA ASP A 69 1.57 3.14 -1.69
C ASP A 69 1.08 1.69 -1.77
N LEU A 70 -0.18 1.47 -1.43
CA LEU A 70 -0.80 0.14 -1.43
C LEU A 70 -0.78 -0.49 -2.83
N GLY A 71 -0.96 0.33 -3.87
CA GLY A 71 -0.93 -0.13 -5.26
C GLY A 71 0.46 -0.56 -5.73
N HIS A 72 1.50 -0.23 -4.97
CA HIS A 72 2.88 -0.61 -5.25
C HIS A 72 3.48 -1.57 -4.19
N CYS A 73 2.63 -2.12 -3.32
CA CYS A 73 3.02 -3.15 -2.38
C CYS A 73 2.36 -4.50 -2.73
N THR A 74 3.05 -5.58 -2.43
CA THR A 74 2.59 -6.95 -2.64
C THR A 74 2.69 -7.70 -1.32
N ALA A 75 1.59 -8.29 -0.84
CA ALA A 75 1.64 -9.12 0.35
C ALA A 75 2.49 -10.38 0.09
N VAL A 76 3.41 -10.67 0.99
CA VAL A 76 4.19 -11.91 1.00
C VAL A 76 3.60 -12.76 2.11
N VAL A 77 2.49 -13.42 1.79
CA VAL A 77 1.82 -14.41 2.66
C VAL A 77 2.29 -15.82 2.33
#